data_AF-A0A2D4L9H4-F1
#
_entry.id   AF-A0A2D4L9H4-F1
#
_cell.length_a   1.000
_cell.length_b   1.000
_cell.length_c   1.000
_cell.angle_alpha   90.00
_cell.angle_beta   90.00
_cell.angle_gamma   90.00
#
_symmetry.space_group_name_H-M   'P 1'
#
loop_
_entity.id
_entity.type
_entity.pdbx_description
1 polymer ?
#
loop_
_entity_poly.entity_id
_entity_poly.type
_entity_poly.pdbx_seq_one_letter_code
_entity_poly.pdbx_strand_id
1 'polypeptide(L)'
;MAGPQWKKFKSSFCEFIGVLVRQCQYSIIYDEYMMDTVISLLTGLSDSQVRAFRHTSTLAAMKLMTALVNVALNLSINMDNTQRQYETERNKIIGKRANDRLELLLQKRKELQENQDEIENMMNAIFKGVFVHRYRDAIAEIRAICIEEIGIWMKMYSDAFLNDSYLKYVGWTMHDKQGEVRLKCLTALQGLYYNKELNSKLELFTSRFKDRIVSMTLDKEYDVAVQAIKLLTLVLQSSEEVLTAEDCENVYHLVYSAHRPVAIAAGEFLYKKLFSRRDPEEDGILKRRGRQGPNANLVKTLVFFFLESELHEHAAYLVDSMWDCATDLLKDWECMNSLLLEEPLNGEERKISLCFK
;
A
#
# COMPACT_ATOMS: atom_id res chain seq x y z
N MET A 1 -12.77 18.66 17.27
CA MET A 1 -12.66 20.13 17.11
C MET A 1 -11.63 20.42 16.04
N ALA A 2 -11.86 21.42 15.19
CA ALA A 2 -10.91 21.82 14.15
C ALA A 2 -9.84 22.78 14.70
N GLY A 3 -8.71 22.89 13.98
CA GLY A 3 -7.64 23.83 14.30
C GLY A 3 -6.31 23.16 14.69
N PRO A 4 -5.17 23.87 14.59
CA PRO A 4 -3.84 23.29 14.77
C PRO A 4 -3.61 22.71 16.18
N GLN A 5 -4.13 23.37 17.22
CA GLN A 5 -3.98 22.91 18.60
C GLN A 5 -4.63 21.54 18.83
N TRP A 6 -5.82 21.31 18.27
CA TRP A 6 -6.54 20.04 18.40
C TRP A 6 -5.93 18.93 17.53
N LYS A 7 -5.37 19.27 16.36
CA LYS A 7 -4.56 18.32 15.58
C LYS A 7 -3.32 17.88 16.38
N LYS A 8 -2.61 18.83 17.00
CA LYS A 8 -1.47 18.54 17.88
C LYS A 8 -1.88 17.68 19.07
N PHE A 9 -2.98 17.99 19.75
CA PHE A 9 -3.50 17.17 20.83
C PHE A 9 -3.78 15.72 20.38
N LYS A 10 -4.45 15.52 19.24
CA LYS A 10 -4.69 14.17 18.69
C LYS A 10 -3.38 13.42 18.47
N SER A 11 -2.38 14.06 17.87
CA SER A 11 -1.05 13.45 17.68
C SER A 11 -0.36 13.11 19.00
N SER A 12 -0.37 14.03 19.97
CA SER A 12 0.22 13.81 21.29
C SER A 12 -0.49 12.70 22.07
N PHE A 13 -1.82 12.60 21.97
CA PHE A 13 -2.61 11.54 22.57
C PHE A 13 -2.22 10.17 22.01
N CYS A 14 -2.15 10.05 20.68
CA CYS A 14 -1.72 8.81 20.02
C CYS A 14 -0.29 8.42 20.39
N GLU A 15 0.65 9.38 20.38
CA GLU A 15 2.05 9.13 20.70
C GLU A 15 2.23 8.73 22.16
N PHE A 16 1.51 9.38 23.08
CA PHE A 16 1.57 9.06 24.50
C PHE A 16 1.25 7.58 24.77
N ILE A 17 0.17 7.07 24.17
CA ILE A 17 -0.23 5.66 24.31
C ILE A 17 0.88 4.74 23.77
N GLY A 18 1.40 5.05 22.58
CA GLY A 18 2.48 4.27 21.98
C GLY A 18 3.76 4.26 22.80
N VAL A 19 4.19 5.41 23.31
CA VAL A 19 5.39 5.56 24.15
C VAL A 19 5.21 4.85 25.49
N LEU A 20 4.04 4.98 26.13
CA LEU A 20 3.76 4.33 27.40
C LEU A 20 3.97 2.81 27.32
N VAL A 21 3.34 2.17 26.33
CA VAL A 21 3.47 0.71 26.09
C VAL A 21 4.92 0.34 25.79
N ARG A 22 5.60 1.11 24.93
CA ARG A 22 7.01 0.89 24.60
C ARG A 22 7.92 0.98 25.83
N GLN A 23 7.66 1.88 26.77
CA GLN A 23 8.48 2.00 27.99
C GLN A 23 8.17 0.91 29.02
N CYS A 24 6.94 0.38 29.03
CA CYS A 24 6.55 -0.72 29.91
C CYS A 24 6.91 -2.12 29.39
N GLN A 25 7.38 -2.24 28.13
CA GLN A 25 7.44 -3.52 27.39
C GLN A 25 8.34 -4.62 27.99
N TYR A 26 9.20 -4.30 28.95
CA TYR A 26 10.16 -5.26 29.54
C TYR A 26 9.83 -5.65 30.99
N SER A 27 8.76 -5.10 31.57
CA SER A 27 8.38 -5.41 32.96
C SER A 27 6.90 -5.18 33.22
N ILE A 28 6.49 -3.92 33.40
CA ILE A 28 5.14 -3.51 33.84
C ILE A 28 4.04 -4.07 32.94
N ILE A 29 4.30 -4.25 31.63
CA ILE A 29 3.29 -4.78 30.71
C ILE A 29 2.82 -6.21 31.06
N TYR A 30 3.62 -6.96 31.83
CA TYR A 30 3.37 -8.35 32.25
C TYR A 30 2.96 -8.45 33.74
N ASP A 31 2.54 -7.35 34.37
CA ASP A 31 2.19 -7.33 35.80
C ASP A 31 0.78 -7.85 36.12
N GLU A 32 0.05 -8.35 35.11
CA GLU A 32 -1.34 -8.84 35.20
C GLU A 32 -2.34 -7.79 35.74
N TYR A 33 -2.00 -6.50 35.70
CA TYR A 33 -2.82 -5.46 36.30
C TYR A 33 -3.00 -4.22 35.41
N MET A 34 -1.90 -3.61 34.97
CA MET A 34 -1.95 -2.33 34.25
C MET A 34 -2.69 -2.48 32.92
N MET A 35 -2.28 -3.45 32.10
CA MET A 35 -2.83 -3.62 30.76
C MET A 35 -4.26 -4.13 30.79
N ASP A 36 -4.60 -5.06 31.69
CA ASP A 36 -5.96 -5.56 31.87
C ASP A 36 -6.92 -4.43 32.24
N THR A 37 -6.54 -3.59 33.21
CA THR A 37 -7.35 -2.43 33.62
C THR A 37 -7.58 -1.48 32.45
N VAL A 38 -6.53 -1.16 31.67
CA VAL A 38 -6.64 -0.27 30.52
C VAL A 38 -7.50 -0.88 29.42
N ILE A 39 -7.27 -2.15 29.05
CA ILE A 39 -7.99 -2.84 27.98
C ILE A 39 -9.48 -2.99 28.36
N SER A 40 -9.79 -3.39 29.59
CA SER A 40 -11.18 -3.49 30.06
C SER A 40 -11.90 -2.14 30.01
N LEU A 41 -11.25 -1.07 30.46
CA LEU A 41 -11.81 0.28 30.41
C LEU A 41 -12.07 0.72 28.97
N LEU A 42 -11.08 0.59 28.09
CA LEU A 42 -11.21 1.00 26.69
C LEU A 42 -12.27 0.19 25.95
N THR A 43 -12.35 -1.12 26.21
CA THR A 43 -13.37 -1.99 25.65
C THR A 43 -14.76 -1.53 26.08
N GLY A 44 -14.99 -1.31 27.38
CA GLY A 44 -16.27 -0.83 27.89
C GLY A 44 -16.66 0.54 27.32
N LEU A 45 -15.73 1.49 27.25
CA LEU A 45 -15.98 2.80 26.65
C LEU A 45 -16.27 2.72 25.14
N SER A 46 -15.66 1.76 24.44
CA SER A 46 -15.87 1.53 23.00
C SER A 46 -17.25 0.94 22.67
N ASP A 47 -17.92 0.35 23.65
CA ASP A 47 -19.30 -0.14 23.50
C ASP A 47 -20.35 0.91 23.90
N SER A 48 -19.92 2.04 24.46
CA SER A 48 -20.82 3.13 24.85
C SER A 48 -21.61 3.69 23.66
N GLN A 49 -22.89 4.00 23.87
CA GLN A 49 -23.69 4.75 22.89
C GLN A 49 -23.22 6.22 22.75
N VAL A 50 -22.54 6.76 23.77
CA VAL A 50 -22.00 8.12 23.74
C VAL A 50 -20.82 8.18 22.77
N ARG A 51 -21.04 8.86 21.63
CA ARG A 51 -20.05 8.96 20.55
C ARG A 51 -18.68 9.44 21.02
N ALA A 52 -18.62 10.40 21.94
CA ALA A 52 -17.34 10.97 22.41
C ALA A 52 -16.46 9.90 23.09
N PHE A 53 -17.05 9.07 23.96
CA PHE A 53 -16.33 7.95 24.57
C PHE A 53 -15.96 6.92 23.53
N ARG A 54 -16.94 6.46 22.74
CA ARG A 54 -16.72 5.40 21.77
C ARG A 54 -15.65 5.73 20.73
N HIS A 55 -15.67 6.94 20.18
CA HIS A 55 -14.65 7.40 19.22
C HIS A 55 -13.27 7.47 19.86
N THR A 56 -13.16 8.12 21.02
CA THR A 56 -11.87 8.34 21.69
C THR A 56 -11.26 7.04 22.19
N SER A 57 -12.07 6.16 22.80
CA SER A 57 -11.59 4.86 23.28
C SER A 57 -11.23 3.92 22.15
N THR A 58 -11.95 3.97 21.01
CA THR A 58 -11.56 3.20 19.83
C THR A 58 -10.21 3.69 19.31
N LEU A 59 -9.99 5.00 19.16
CA LEU A 59 -8.69 5.54 18.77
C LEU A 59 -7.58 5.09 19.73
N ALA A 60 -7.84 5.16 21.03
CA ALA A 60 -6.88 4.72 22.05
C ALA A 60 -6.56 3.23 21.93
N ALA A 61 -7.58 2.38 21.81
CA ALA A 61 -7.44 0.93 21.69
C ALA A 61 -6.71 0.54 20.41
N MET A 62 -6.97 1.23 19.30
CA MET A 62 -6.28 0.94 18.04
C MET A 62 -4.80 1.35 18.11
N LYS A 63 -4.46 2.48 18.76
CA LYS A 63 -3.06 2.86 19.03
C LYS A 63 -2.35 1.96 20.04
N LEU A 64 -3.09 1.48 21.04
CA LEU A 64 -2.62 0.49 22.01
C LEU A 64 -2.26 -0.82 21.30
N MET A 65 -3.16 -1.33 20.45
CA MET A 65 -2.92 -2.51 19.62
C MET A 65 -1.68 -2.34 18.74
N THR A 66 -1.54 -1.21 18.05
CA THR A 66 -0.35 -0.92 17.23
C THR A 66 0.95 -0.98 18.05
N ALA A 67 0.93 -0.51 19.30
CA ALA A 67 2.10 -0.60 20.18
C ALA A 67 2.39 -2.05 20.61
N LEU A 68 1.34 -2.84 20.91
CA LEU A 68 1.47 -4.27 21.23
C LEU A 68 2.03 -5.08 20.05
N VAL A 69 1.61 -4.78 18.81
CA VAL A 69 2.18 -5.38 17.60
C VAL A 69 3.68 -5.14 17.52
N ASN A 70 4.14 -3.94 17.86
CA ASN A 70 5.58 -3.63 17.90
C ASN A 70 6.32 -4.40 19.01
N VAL A 71 5.69 -4.59 20.18
CA VAL A 71 6.25 -5.43 21.25
C VAL A 71 6.34 -6.89 20.82
N ALA A 72 5.29 -7.44 20.19
CA ALA A 72 5.28 -8.79 19.66
C ALA A 72 6.38 -9.00 18.59
N LEU A 73 6.58 -8.02 17.71
CA LEU A 73 7.68 -8.05 16.74
C LEU A 73 9.05 -8.09 17.43
N ASN A 74 9.27 -7.26 18.45
CA ASN A 74 10.50 -7.25 19.23
C ASN A 74 10.74 -8.59 19.95
N LEU A 75 9.69 -9.20 20.51
CA LEU A 75 9.77 -10.52 21.14
C LEU A 75 10.15 -11.59 20.13
N SER A 76 9.51 -11.62 18.95
CA SER A 76 9.83 -12.56 17.88
C SER A 76 11.28 -12.44 17.41
N ILE A 77 11.79 -11.21 17.22
CA ILE A 77 13.21 -10.99 16.89
C ILE A 77 14.13 -11.50 18.01
N ASN A 78 13.78 -11.27 19.28
CA ASN A 78 14.55 -11.75 20.42
C ASN A 78 14.53 -13.27 20.57
N MET A 79 13.40 -13.91 20.25
CA MET A 79 13.26 -15.36 20.22
C MET A 79 14.16 -15.97 19.15
N ASP A 80 14.16 -15.43 17.93
CA ASP A 80 15.04 -15.89 16.84
C ASP A 80 16.52 -15.75 17.21
N ASN A 81 16.90 -14.61 17.81
CA ASN A 81 18.27 -14.39 18.26
C ASN A 81 18.68 -15.38 19.36
N THR A 82 17.79 -15.64 20.32
CA THR A 82 18.02 -16.62 21.41
C THR A 82 18.11 -18.04 20.85
N GLN A 83 17.30 -18.38 19.86
CA GLN A 83 17.33 -19.66 19.16
C GLN A 83 18.66 -19.89 18.43
N ARG A 84 19.14 -18.89 17.67
CA ARG A 84 20.45 -18.97 16.99
C ARG A 84 21.61 -19.10 17.98
N GLN A 85 21.55 -18.41 19.11
CA GLN A 85 22.55 -18.53 20.18
C GLN A 85 22.54 -19.93 20.79
N TYR A 86 21.35 -20.48 21.04
CA TYR A 86 21.19 -21.83 21.56
C TYR A 86 21.77 -22.88 20.60
N GLU A 87 21.46 -22.80 19.31
CA GLU A 87 21.99 -23.70 18.29
C GLU A 87 23.51 -23.60 18.17
N THR A 88 24.05 -22.38 18.18
CA THR A 88 25.50 -22.15 18.13
C THR A 88 26.22 -22.79 19.32
N GLU A 89 25.69 -22.62 20.54
CA GLU A 89 26.28 -23.23 21.74
C GLU A 89 26.12 -24.76 21.72
N ARG A 90 24.98 -25.27 21.25
CA ARG A 90 24.69 -26.70 21.14
C ARG A 90 25.63 -27.39 20.15
N ASN A 91 25.93 -26.74 19.04
CA ASN A 91 26.76 -27.30 17.97
C ASN A 91 28.27 -27.28 18.29
N LYS A 92 28.69 -26.67 19.41
CA LYS A 92 30.07 -26.78 19.86
C LYS A 92 30.43 -28.22 20.19
N ILE A 93 31.71 -28.54 19.97
CA ILE A 93 32.34 -29.81 20.37
C ILE A 93 32.06 -30.05 21.86
N ILE A 94 31.72 -31.28 22.24
CA ILE A 94 31.25 -31.66 23.58
C ILE A 94 32.14 -31.11 24.71
N GLY A 95 33.47 -31.10 24.55
CA GLY A 95 34.40 -30.56 25.55
C GLY A 95 34.47 -29.02 25.66
N LYS A 96 33.89 -28.28 24.71
CA LYS A 96 33.83 -26.80 24.70
C LYS A 96 32.39 -26.26 24.87
N ARG A 97 31.41 -27.16 25.02
CA ARG A 97 30.00 -26.82 25.19
C ARG A 97 29.76 -26.45 26.65
N ALA A 98 29.21 -25.27 26.89
CA ALA A 98 28.78 -24.87 28.23
C ALA A 98 27.31 -25.30 28.45
N ASN A 99 27.10 -26.39 29.20
CA ASN A 99 25.76 -26.91 29.47
C ASN A 99 24.90 -25.93 30.29
N ASP A 100 25.47 -25.25 31.28
CA ASP A 100 24.76 -24.24 32.08
C ASP A 100 24.25 -23.09 31.20
N ARG A 101 25.04 -22.70 30.19
CA ARG A 101 24.63 -21.68 29.20
C ARG A 101 23.48 -22.16 28.34
N LEU A 102 23.45 -23.44 27.95
CA LEU A 102 22.33 -24.02 27.20
C LEU A 102 21.05 -24.00 28.02
N GLU A 103 21.14 -24.34 29.31
CA GLU A 103 20.00 -24.32 30.23
C GLU A 103 19.45 -22.90 30.42
N LEU A 104 20.33 -21.91 30.63
CA LEU A 104 19.93 -20.49 30.70
C LEU A 104 19.25 -20.01 29.42
N LEU A 105 19.76 -20.41 28.25
CA LEU A 105 19.16 -20.04 26.96
C LEU A 105 17.79 -20.71 26.75
N LEU A 106 17.62 -21.96 27.21
CA LEU A 106 16.33 -22.65 27.17
C LEU A 106 15.31 -21.98 28.08
N GLN A 107 15.71 -21.65 29.31
CA GLN A 107 14.86 -20.95 30.28
C GLN A 107 14.45 -19.58 29.74
N LYS A 108 15.40 -18.79 29.22
CA LYS A 108 15.10 -17.51 28.58
C LYS A 108 14.14 -17.63 27.40
N ARG A 109 14.29 -18.69 26.58
CA ARG A 109 13.37 -18.92 25.45
C ARG A 109 11.96 -19.25 25.93
N LYS A 110 11.83 -20.00 27.02
CA LYS A 110 10.54 -20.30 27.65
C LYS A 110 9.88 -19.02 28.17
N GLU A 111 10.61 -18.17 28.87
CA GLU A 111 10.12 -16.86 29.34
C GLU A 111 9.68 -15.96 28.18
N LEU A 112 10.46 -15.90 27.10
CA LEU A 112 10.09 -15.13 25.91
C LEU A 112 8.81 -15.67 25.24
N GLN A 113 8.60 -16.98 25.24
CA GLN A 113 7.37 -17.59 24.73
C GLN A 113 6.17 -17.26 25.61
N GLU A 114 6.30 -17.36 26.94
CA GLU A 114 5.23 -16.99 27.87
C GLU A 114 4.85 -15.51 27.70
N ASN A 115 5.84 -14.62 27.55
CA ASN A 115 5.62 -13.21 27.25
C ASN A 115 4.96 -13.00 25.88
N GLN A 116 5.31 -13.78 24.85
CA GLN A 116 4.69 -13.72 23.52
C GLN A 116 3.21 -14.08 23.62
N ASP A 117 2.88 -15.19 24.29
CA ASP A 117 1.51 -15.66 24.48
C ASP A 117 0.66 -14.60 25.20
N GLU A 118 1.22 -13.92 26.20
CA GLU A 118 0.53 -12.88 26.95
C GLU A 118 0.26 -11.62 26.11
N ILE A 119 1.23 -11.15 25.31
CA ILE A 119 1.00 -10.07 24.36
C ILE A 119 -0.07 -10.46 23.32
N GLU A 120 -0.06 -11.70 22.84
CA GLU A 120 -1.08 -12.22 21.92
C GLU A 120 -2.47 -12.26 22.54
N ASN A 121 -2.59 -12.59 23.83
CA ASN A 121 -3.85 -12.52 24.57
C ASN A 121 -4.40 -11.10 24.63
N MET A 122 -3.56 -10.11 24.99
CA MET A 122 -3.94 -8.70 25.00
C MET A 122 -4.37 -8.21 23.62
N MET A 123 -3.61 -8.56 22.58
CA MET A 123 -3.93 -8.24 21.20
C MET A 123 -5.27 -8.84 20.77
N ASN A 124 -5.52 -10.11 21.09
CA ASN A 124 -6.77 -10.79 20.81
C ASN A 124 -7.95 -10.16 21.55
N ALA A 125 -7.77 -9.72 22.80
CA ALA A 125 -8.80 -9.04 23.58
C ALA A 125 -9.22 -7.72 22.91
N ILE A 126 -8.25 -6.89 22.48
CA ILE A 126 -8.54 -5.64 21.76
C ILE A 126 -9.18 -5.93 20.39
N PHE A 127 -8.65 -6.92 19.66
CA PHE A 127 -9.16 -7.25 18.33
C PHE A 127 -10.62 -7.73 18.38
N LYS A 128 -10.91 -8.72 19.23
CA LYS A 128 -12.27 -9.27 19.37
C LYS A 128 -13.22 -8.31 20.07
N GLY A 129 -12.76 -7.64 21.13
CA GLY A 129 -13.59 -6.75 21.95
C GLY A 129 -13.86 -5.38 21.32
N VAL A 130 -12.93 -4.84 20.53
CA VAL A 130 -13.03 -3.49 19.95
C VAL A 130 -13.07 -3.55 18.43
N PHE A 131 -12.02 -4.04 17.78
CA PHE A 131 -11.87 -3.91 16.32
C PHE A 131 -13.04 -4.53 15.54
N VAL A 132 -13.39 -5.80 15.83
CA VAL A 132 -14.46 -6.55 15.13
C VAL A 132 -15.84 -5.88 15.25
N HIS A 133 -16.04 -5.04 16.27
CA HIS A 133 -17.28 -4.28 16.45
C HIS A 133 -17.19 -2.88 15.84
N ARG A 134 -16.02 -2.23 15.89
CA ARG A 134 -15.86 -0.82 15.54
C ARG A 134 -15.45 -0.57 14.09
N TYR A 135 -14.83 -1.53 13.38
CA TYR A 135 -14.55 -1.37 11.94
C TYR A 135 -15.83 -1.19 11.11
N ARG A 136 -16.98 -1.60 11.68
CA ARG A 136 -18.34 -1.51 11.13
C ARG A 136 -19.25 -0.57 11.92
N ASP A 137 -18.69 0.38 12.67
CA ASP A 137 -19.46 1.39 13.41
C ASP A 137 -20.36 2.21 12.48
N ALA A 138 -21.48 2.73 12.99
CA ALA A 138 -22.33 3.68 12.25
C ALA A 138 -21.56 4.96 11.88
N ILE A 139 -20.58 5.37 12.68
CA ILE A 139 -19.78 6.58 12.46
C ILE A 139 -18.56 6.26 11.57
N ALA A 140 -18.48 6.93 10.43
CA ALA A 140 -17.47 6.68 9.40
C ALA A 140 -16.03 6.96 9.88
N GLU A 141 -15.82 8.05 10.63
CA GLU A 141 -14.51 8.36 11.21
C GLU A 141 -13.98 7.22 12.11
N ILE A 142 -14.85 6.54 12.85
CA ILE A 142 -14.47 5.38 13.68
C ILE A 142 -14.05 4.20 12.80
N ARG A 143 -14.80 3.92 11.73
CA ARG A 143 -14.45 2.88 10.76
C ARG A 143 -13.10 3.16 10.11
N ALA A 144 -12.87 4.41 9.71
CA ALA A 144 -11.62 4.86 9.09
C ALA A 144 -10.41 4.66 10.03
N ILE A 145 -10.56 4.97 11.33
CA ILE A 145 -9.51 4.73 12.35
C ILE A 145 -9.12 3.25 12.40
N CYS A 146 -10.10 2.35 12.45
CA CYS A 146 -9.84 0.90 12.49
C CYS A 146 -9.12 0.42 11.22
N ILE A 147 -9.58 0.85 10.05
CA ILE A 147 -8.98 0.43 8.76
C ILE A 147 -7.57 0.97 8.57
N GLU A 148 -7.29 2.18 9.06
CA GLU A 148 -5.95 2.74 9.05
C GLU A 148 -4.99 1.90 9.89
N GLU A 149 -5.36 1.57 11.14
CA GLU A 149 -4.47 0.80 12.02
C GLU A 149 -4.28 -0.66 11.59
N ILE A 150 -5.31 -1.36 11.08
CA ILE A 150 -5.09 -2.73 10.57
C ILE A 150 -4.14 -2.76 9.37
N GLY A 151 -4.15 -1.73 8.53
CA GLY A 151 -3.17 -1.54 7.47
C GLY A 151 -1.74 -1.39 8.02
N ILE A 152 -1.59 -0.64 9.11
CA ILE A 152 -0.32 -0.46 9.80
C ILE A 152 0.19 -1.79 10.40
N TRP A 153 -0.68 -2.58 11.04
CA TRP A 153 -0.27 -3.87 11.62
C TRP A 153 0.24 -4.84 10.55
N MET A 154 -0.49 -4.96 9.43
CA MET A 154 -0.11 -5.80 8.30
C MET A 154 1.21 -5.37 7.67
N LYS A 155 1.48 -4.06 7.60
CA LYS A 155 2.74 -3.52 7.08
C LYS A 155 3.90 -3.73 8.06
N MET A 156 3.66 -3.56 9.36
CA MET A 156 4.69 -3.59 10.39
C MET A 156 5.15 -5.01 10.73
N TYR A 157 4.21 -5.95 10.86
CA TYR A 157 4.49 -7.33 11.22
C TYR A 157 3.77 -8.29 10.28
N SER A 158 4.20 -8.27 9.01
CA SER A 158 3.56 -9.00 7.92
C SER A 158 3.54 -10.51 8.09
N ASP A 159 4.47 -11.09 8.84
CA ASP A 159 4.49 -12.54 9.06
C ASP A 159 3.33 -13.02 9.93
N ALA A 160 2.89 -12.19 10.89
CA ALA A 160 1.74 -12.50 11.73
C ALA A 160 0.41 -11.95 11.16
N PHE A 161 0.42 -10.76 10.57
CA PHE A 161 -0.81 -10.03 10.22
C PHE A 161 -1.16 -10.03 8.73
N LEU A 162 -0.20 -10.19 7.81
CA LEU A 162 -0.50 -10.14 6.38
C LEU A 162 -1.01 -11.49 5.88
N ASN A 163 -2.29 -11.76 6.13
CA ASN A 163 -3.01 -12.94 5.67
C ASN A 163 -4.51 -12.65 5.50
N ASP A 164 -5.24 -13.58 4.89
CA ASP A 164 -6.67 -13.44 4.56
C ASP A 164 -7.56 -13.16 5.78
N SER A 165 -7.16 -13.61 6.97
CA SER A 165 -7.94 -13.40 8.19
C SER A 165 -8.04 -11.92 8.55
N TYR A 166 -7.05 -11.10 8.19
CA TYR A 166 -7.01 -9.65 8.39
C TYR A 166 -7.36 -8.88 7.11
N LEU A 167 -6.84 -9.29 5.95
CA LEU A 167 -7.08 -8.61 4.67
C LEU A 167 -8.56 -8.54 4.30
N LYS A 168 -9.37 -9.54 4.67
CA LYS A 168 -10.82 -9.54 4.41
C LYS A 168 -11.52 -8.29 4.93
N TYR A 169 -11.07 -7.72 6.06
CA TYR A 169 -11.67 -6.51 6.62
C TYR A 169 -11.46 -5.30 5.71
N VAL A 170 -10.26 -5.16 5.13
CA VAL A 170 -9.98 -4.12 4.12
C VAL A 170 -10.78 -4.40 2.84
N GLY A 171 -10.81 -5.66 2.39
CA GLY A 171 -11.59 -6.13 1.24
C GLY A 171 -13.07 -5.74 1.30
N TRP A 172 -13.73 -6.06 2.42
CA TRP A 172 -15.13 -5.70 2.64
C TRP A 172 -15.32 -4.19 2.71
N THR A 173 -14.41 -3.49 3.40
CA THR A 173 -14.55 -2.06 3.69
C THR A 173 -14.25 -1.16 2.48
N MET A 174 -13.63 -1.67 1.40
CA MET A 174 -13.59 -0.98 0.10
C MET A 174 -14.99 -0.70 -0.51
N HIS A 175 -16.02 -1.36 0.00
CA HIS A 175 -17.42 -1.17 -0.40
C HIS A 175 -18.18 -0.18 0.51
N ASP A 176 -17.48 0.48 1.44
CA ASP A 176 -18.07 1.47 2.33
C ASP A 176 -18.73 2.62 1.56
N LYS A 177 -19.81 3.18 2.11
CA LYS A 177 -20.55 4.26 1.48
C LYS A 177 -19.84 5.61 1.58
N GLN A 178 -18.93 5.79 2.54
CA GLN A 178 -18.19 7.04 2.77
C GLN A 178 -16.79 6.96 2.15
N GLY A 179 -16.41 7.94 1.33
CA GLY A 179 -15.12 7.90 0.65
C GLY A 179 -13.92 8.04 1.57
N GLU A 180 -14.04 8.74 2.71
CA GLU A 180 -12.95 8.78 3.71
C GLU A 180 -12.54 7.39 4.19
N VAL A 181 -13.50 6.46 4.28
CA VAL A 181 -13.25 5.07 4.69
C VAL A 181 -12.62 4.29 3.54
N ARG A 182 -13.15 4.42 2.33
CA ARG A 182 -12.60 3.79 1.12
C ARG A 182 -11.16 4.26 0.84
N LEU A 183 -10.87 5.54 1.08
CA LEU A 183 -9.55 6.13 0.96
C LEU A 183 -8.54 5.46 1.90
N LYS A 184 -8.93 5.19 3.15
CA LYS A 184 -8.08 4.45 4.10
C LYS A 184 -7.82 3.03 3.65
N CYS A 185 -8.80 2.33 3.06
CA CYS A 185 -8.57 1.00 2.49
C CYS A 185 -7.48 1.03 1.41
N LEU A 186 -7.58 1.94 0.44
CA LEU A 186 -6.61 2.04 -0.65
C LEU A 186 -5.23 2.44 -0.14
N THR A 187 -5.15 3.39 0.79
CA THR A 187 -3.87 3.83 1.38
C THR A 187 -3.21 2.68 2.17
N ALA A 188 -3.99 1.89 2.90
CA ALA A 188 -3.50 0.70 3.59
C ALA A 188 -2.90 -0.31 2.60
N LEU A 189 -3.62 -0.62 1.52
CA LEU A 189 -3.14 -1.54 0.48
C LEU A 189 -1.88 -1.02 -0.22
N GLN A 190 -1.83 0.26 -0.59
CA GLN A 190 -0.62 0.87 -1.17
C GLN A 190 0.60 0.68 -0.26
N GLY A 191 0.41 0.87 1.05
CA GLY A 191 1.46 0.65 2.05
C GLY A 191 2.05 -0.76 2.02
N LEU A 192 1.28 -1.77 1.57
CA LEU A 192 1.71 -3.15 1.43
C LEU A 192 2.43 -3.40 0.10
N TYR A 193 1.92 -2.89 -1.04
CA TYR A 193 2.57 -3.06 -2.36
C TYR A 193 3.87 -2.29 -2.52
N TYR A 194 4.05 -1.18 -1.79
CA TYR A 194 5.35 -0.49 -1.79
C TYR A 194 6.48 -1.40 -1.30
N ASN A 195 6.18 -2.40 -0.46
CA ASN A 195 7.14 -3.43 -0.09
C ASN A 195 7.01 -4.64 -1.02
N LYS A 196 7.89 -4.72 -2.02
CA LYS A 196 7.85 -5.76 -3.05
C LYS A 196 7.94 -7.18 -2.51
N GLU A 197 8.57 -7.37 -1.35
CA GLU A 197 8.70 -8.69 -0.70
C GLU A 197 7.35 -9.26 -0.24
N LEU A 198 6.34 -8.40 -0.07
CA LEU A 198 5.01 -8.80 0.41
C LEU A 198 4.06 -9.18 -0.73
N ASN A 199 4.42 -8.94 -1.98
CA ASN A 199 3.50 -9.02 -3.12
C ASN A 199 2.91 -10.43 -3.31
N SER A 200 3.69 -11.49 -3.09
CA SER A 200 3.20 -12.87 -3.21
C SER A 200 2.06 -13.19 -2.23
N LYS A 201 2.10 -12.61 -1.03
CA LYS A 201 1.02 -12.75 -0.03
C LYS A 201 -0.25 -11.99 -0.42
N LEU A 202 -0.17 -11.06 -1.38
CA LEU A 202 -1.28 -10.22 -1.83
C LEU A 202 -1.97 -10.75 -3.10
N GLU A 203 -1.36 -11.67 -3.85
CA GLU A 203 -1.86 -12.11 -5.17
C GLU A 203 -3.32 -12.59 -5.11
N LEU A 204 -3.64 -13.48 -4.16
CA LEU A 204 -5.00 -14.01 -4.00
C LEU A 204 -6.02 -12.91 -3.67
N PHE A 205 -5.65 -12.01 -2.77
CA PHE A 205 -6.48 -10.86 -2.42
C PHE A 205 -6.70 -9.96 -3.64
N THR A 206 -5.63 -9.67 -4.37
CA THR A 206 -5.67 -8.81 -5.57
C THR A 206 -6.59 -9.42 -6.60
N SER A 207 -6.39 -10.68 -6.95
CA SER A 207 -7.20 -11.41 -7.93
C SER A 207 -8.69 -11.36 -7.56
N ARG A 208 -9.02 -11.54 -6.28
CA ARG A 208 -10.40 -11.51 -5.79
C ARG A 208 -11.04 -10.12 -5.81
N PHE A 209 -10.28 -9.06 -5.54
CA PHE A 209 -10.82 -7.70 -5.39
C PHE A 209 -10.44 -6.75 -6.53
N LYS A 210 -9.74 -7.23 -7.56
CA LYS A 210 -9.26 -6.45 -8.72
C LYS A 210 -10.38 -5.64 -9.36
N ASP A 211 -11.49 -6.28 -9.71
CA ASP A 211 -12.63 -5.61 -10.37
C ASP A 211 -13.17 -4.46 -9.51
N ARG A 212 -13.19 -4.64 -8.18
CA ARG A 212 -13.59 -3.59 -7.26
C ARG A 212 -12.59 -2.44 -7.28
N ILE A 213 -11.29 -2.70 -7.23
CA ILE A 213 -10.25 -1.66 -7.27
C ILE A 213 -10.30 -0.89 -8.60
N VAL A 214 -10.46 -1.59 -9.74
CA VAL A 214 -10.63 -0.98 -11.06
C VAL A 214 -11.88 -0.09 -11.09
N SER A 215 -13.01 -0.55 -10.56
CA SER A 215 -14.23 0.28 -10.49
C SER A 215 -14.05 1.56 -9.64
N MET A 216 -13.14 1.55 -8.68
CA MET A 216 -12.86 2.72 -7.82
C MET A 216 -12.05 3.80 -8.55
N THR A 217 -11.51 3.54 -9.74
CA THR A 217 -10.91 4.60 -10.58
C THR A 217 -11.95 5.63 -11.05
N LEU A 218 -13.23 5.25 -11.02
CA LEU A 218 -14.39 6.12 -11.26
C LEU A 218 -15.20 6.34 -9.96
N ASP A 219 -14.53 6.31 -8.81
CA ASP A 219 -15.18 6.61 -7.54
C ASP A 219 -15.79 8.03 -7.55
N LYS A 220 -16.93 8.19 -6.88
CA LYS A 220 -17.63 9.48 -6.78
C LYS A 220 -16.78 10.57 -6.13
N GLU A 221 -15.85 10.19 -5.26
CA GLU A 221 -14.91 11.10 -4.62
C GLU A 221 -13.56 11.01 -5.32
N TYR A 222 -13.11 12.10 -5.94
CA TYR A 222 -11.90 12.11 -6.77
C TYR A 222 -10.64 11.69 -6.00
N ASP A 223 -10.52 12.02 -4.71
CA ASP A 223 -9.38 11.60 -3.90
C ASP A 223 -9.26 10.07 -3.82
N VAL A 224 -10.39 9.36 -3.77
CA VAL A 224 -10.44 7.89 -3.78
C VAL A 224 -10.04 7.37 -5.15
N ALA A 225 -10.54 7.98 -6.23
CA ALA A 225 -10.19 7.63 -7.60
C ALA A 225 -8.68 7.73 -7.87
N VAL A 226 -8.05 8.84 -7.42
CA VAL A 226 -6.60 9.02 -7.52
C VAL A 226 -5.85 7.90 -6.82
N GLN A 227 -6.25 7.53 -5.59
CA GLN A 227 -5.57 6.44 -4.86
C GLN A 227 -5.81 5.07 -5.50
N ALA A 228 -6.96 4.85 -6.14
CA ALA A 228 -7.26 3.60 -6.83
C ALA A 228 -6.33 3.41 -8.03
N ILE A 229 -6.16 4.47 -8.83
CA ILE A 229 -5.25 4.46 -9.98
C ILE A 229 -3.81 4.24 -9.50
N LYS A 230 -3.36 4.98 -8.48
CA LYS A 230 -2.02 4.79 -7.89
C LYS A 230 -1.80 3.37 -7.36
N LEU A 231 -2.83 2.76 -6.76
CA LEU A 231 -2.76 1.38 -6.32
C LEU A 231 -2.62 0.42 -7.51
N LEU A 232 -3.40 0.61 -8.58
CA LEU A 232 -3.28 -0.19 -9.81
C LEU A 232 -1.90 -0.04 -10.46
N THR A 233 -1.30 1.15 -10.39
CA THR A 233 0.08 1.36 -10.83
C THR A 233 1.07 0.51 -10.03
N LEU A 234 0.89 0.38 -8.71
CA LEU A 234 1.71 -0.50 -7.88
C LEU A 234 1.46 -1.98 -8.18
N VAL A 235 0.19 -2.36 -8.40
CA VAL A 235 -0.19 -3.72 -8.80
C VAL A 235 0.50 -4.08 -10.11
N LEU A 236 0.47 -3.19 -11.10
CA LEU A 236 1.13 -3.39 -12.39
C LEU A 236 2.64 -3.64 -12.23
N GLN A 237 3.30 -2.90 -11.33
CA GLN A 237 4.73 -3.09 -11.04
C GLN A 237 5.03 -4.40 -10.29
N SER A 238 4.03 -4.95 -9.58
CA SER A 238 4.16 -6.20 -8.81
C SER A 238 3.95 -7.45 -9.68
N SER A 239 2.93 -7.43 -10.53
CA SER A 239 2.59 -8.51 -11.45
C SER A 239 1.74 -7.93 -12.58
N GLU A 240 2.28 -7.97 -13.80
CA GLU A 240 1.61 -7.43 -14.98
C GLU A 240 0.46 -8.33 -15.46
N GLU A 241 0.45 -9.60 -15.05
CA GLU A 241 -0.54 -10.61 -15.46
C GLU A 241 -1.89 -10.44 -14.77
N VAL A 242 -1.94 -9.68 -13.67
CA VAL A 242 -3.17 -9.52 -12.88
C VAL A 242 -4.19 -8.61 -13.58
N LEU A 243 -3.73 -7.59 -14.30
CA LEU A 243 -4.59 -6.62 -14.99
C LEU A 243 -4.83 -7.07 -16.43
N THR A 244 -6.09 -7.17 -16.83
CA THR A 244 -6.45 -7.48 -18.22
C THR A 244 -6.27 -6.25 -19.12
N ALA A 245 -6.33 -6.44 -20.44
CA ALA A 245 -6.31 -5.33 -21.39
C ALA A 245 -7.49 -4.36 -21.16
N GLU A 246 -8.69 -4.89 -20.88
CA GLU A 246 -9.88 -4.07 -20.59
C GLU A 246 -9.72 -3.26 -19.30
N ASP A 247 -9.12 -3.83 -18.26
CA ASP A 247 -8.82 -3.10 -17.03
C ASP A 247 -7.88 -1.91 -17.30
N CYS A 248 -6.85 -2.14 -18.13
CA CYS A 248 -5.88 -1.10 -18.49
C CYS A 248 -6.52 0.00 -19.33
N GLU A 249 -7.34 -0.36 -20.33
CA GLU A 249 -8.03 0.58 -21.21
C GLU A 249 -8.96 1.52 -20.43
N ASN A 250 -9.70 0.97 -19.46
CA ASN A 250 -10.54 1.76 -18.56
C ASN A 250 -9.75 2.82 -17.78
N VAL A 251 -8.51 2.50 -17.39
CA VAL A 251 -7.61 3.46 -16.71
C VAL A 251 -7.04 4.47 -17.71
N TYR A 252 -6.72 4.06 -18.93
CA TYR A 252 -6.17 4.92 -19.96
C TYR A 252 -7.12 6.06 -20.34
N HIS A 253 -8.42 5.78 -20.45
CA HIS A 253 -9.43 6.82 -20.72
C HIS A 253 -9.39 7.98 -19.71
N LEU A 254 -8.90 7.73 -18.49
CA LEU A 254 -8.87 8.73 -17.42
C LEU A 254 -7.78 9.79 -17.61
N VAL A 255 -6.83 9.63 -18.56
CA VAL A 255 -5.90 10.71 -18.95
C VAL A 255 -6.62 11.94 -19.52
N TYR A 256 -7.88 11.77 -19.91
CA TYR A 256 -8.76 12.84 -20.38
C TYR A 256 -9.72 13.36 -19.30
N SER A 257 -9.55 12.94 -18.04
CA SER A 257 -10.40 13.38 -16.94
C SER A 257 -10.33 14.89 -16.75
N ALA A 258 -11.49 15.53 -16.55
CA ALA A 258 -11.58 16.94 -16.19
C ALA A 258 -10.90 17.28 -14.85
N HIS A 259 -10.69 16.28 -13.99
CA HIS A 259 -10.00 16.45 -12.71
C HIS A 259 -8.52 16.10 -12.86
N ARG A 260 -7.67 17.12 -13.01
CA ARG A 260 -6.23 16.98 -13.28
C ARG A 260 -5.50 15.96 -12.39
N PRO A 261 -5.72 15.87 -11.06
CA PRO A 261 -5.08 14.83 -10.24
C PRO A 261 -5.39 13.39 -10.66
N VAL A 262 -6.60 13.12 -11.17
CA VAL A 262 -6.97 11.80 -11.73
C VAL A 262 -6.23 11.59 -13.04
N ALA A 263 -6.23 12.61 -13.89
CA ALA A 263 -5.63 12.56 -15.21
C ALA A 263 -4.11 12.30 -15.15
N ILE A 264 -3.38 12.96 -14.25
CA ILE A 264 -1.95 12.71 -14.03
C ILE A 264 -1.70 11.31 -13.44
N ALA A 265 -2.52 10.85 -12.50
CA ALA A 265 -2.37 9.50 -11.94
C ALA A 265 -2.54 8.44 -13.04
N ALA A 266 -3.52 8.63 -13.93
CA ALA A 266 -3.71 7.78 -15.10
C ALA A 266 -2.56 7.90 -16.10
N GLY A 267 -2.02 9.10 -16.29
CA GLY A 267 -0.83 9.33 -17.11
C GLY A 267 0.40 8.59 -16.59
N GLU A 268 0.63 8.56 -15.27
CA GLU A 268 1.70 7.76 -14.67
C GLU A 268 1.47 6.24 -14.91
N PHE A 269 0.23 5.76 -14.77
CA PHE A 269 -0.11 4.37 -15.08
C PHE A 269 0.18 4.03 -16.55
N LEU A 270 -0.30 4.86 -17.48
CA LEU A 270 -0.07 4.74 -18.92
C LEU A 270 1.43 4.73 -19.25
N TYR A 271 2.19 5.68 -18.70
CA TYR A 271 3.63 5.78 -18.89
C TYR A 271 4.36 4.51 -18.45
N LYS A 272 4.01 3.96 -17.28
CA LYS A 272 4.62 2.72 -16.79
C LYS A 272 4.27 1.51 -17.63
N LYS A 273 3.03 1.43 -18.13
CA LYS A 273 2.58 0.26 -18.91
C LYS A 273 3.13 0.24 -20.34
N LEU A 274 3.11 1.37 -21.03
CA LEU A 274 3.41 1.43 -22.47
C LEU A 274 4.77 2.06 -22.80
N PHE A 275 5.33 2.89 -21.93
CA PHE A 275 6.51 3.70 -22.25
C PHE A 275 7.77 3.35 -21.45
N SER A 276 7.63 2.62 -20.33
CA SER A 276 8.77 2.20 -19.50
C SER A 276 9.42 0.88 -19.93
N ARG A 277 8.80 0.15 -20.86
CA ARG A 277 9.38 -1.04 -21.48
C ARG A 277 10.28 -0.62 -22.65
N ARG A 278 11.59 -0.56 -22.43
CA ARG A 278 12.57 -0.59 -23.53
C ARG A 278 12.83 -2.05 -23.84
N ASP A 279 12.31 -2.54 -24.97
CA ASP A 279 12.67 -3.88 -25.43
C ASP A 279 14.15 -3.85 -25.87
N PRO A 280 15.04 -4.65 -25.27
CA PRO A 280 16.46 -4.66 -25.64
C PRO A 280 16.66 -5.08 -27.11
N GLU A 281 15.71 -5.83 -27.68
CA GLU A 281 15.72 -6.23 -29.09
C GLU A 281 15.41 -5.06 -30.04
N GLU A 282 14.54 -4.12 -29.66
CA GLU A 282 14.28 -2.91 -30.45
C GLU A 282 15.49 -1.97 -30.46
N ASP A 283 16.17 -1.80 -29.31
CA ASP A 283 17.40 -0.99 -29.18
C ASP A 283 18.55 -1.51 -30.06
N GLY A 284 18.63 -2.83 -30.27
CA GLY A 284 19.62 -3.47 -31.14
C GLY A 284 19.37 -3.22 -32.64
N ILE A 285 18.10 -3.09 -33.05
CA ILE A 285 17.70 -2.78 -34.43
C ILE A 285 17.84 -1.26 -34.69
N LEU A 286 17.54 -0.42 -33.71
CA LEU A 286 17.65 1.05 -33.77
C LEU A 286 19.09 1.52 -34.02
N LYS A 287 20.08 0.89 -33.37
CA LYS A 287 21.52 1.16 -33.63
C LYS A 287 21.96 0.81 -35.06
N ARG A 288 21.28 -0.12 -35.75
CA ARG A 288 21.61 -0.51 -37.14
C ARG A 288 21.00 0.43 -38.20
N ARG A 289 19.94 1.18 -37.88
CA ARG A 289 19.27 2.08 -38.84
C ARG A 289 19.77 3.53 -38.81
N GLY A 290 20.57 3.93 -37.82
CA GLY A 290 21.37 5.16 -37.82
C GLY A 290 20.64 6.50 -38.02
N ARG A 291 19.30 6.53 -38.04
CA ARG A 291 18.49 7.71 -38.42
C ARG A 291 17.40 8.09 -37.42
N GLN A 292 16.97 7.20 -36.53
CA GLN A 292 15.87 7.49 -35.59
C GLN A 292 16.41 7.70 -34.18
N GLY A 293 16.04 8.81 -33.56
CA GLY A 293 16.38 9.13 -32.16
C GLY A 293 15.83 8.08 -31.19
N PRO A 294 16.40 7.96 -29.98
CA PRO A 294 16.02 6.92 -29.00
C PRO A 294 14.55 7.00 -28.57
N ASN A 295 13.91 8.16 -28.74
CA ASN A 295 12.51 8.41 -28.38
C ASN A 295 11.54 8.25 -29.55
N ALA A 296 12.01 7.98 -30.77
CA ALA A 296 11.16 8.00 -31.98
C ALA A 296 10.00 7.00 -31.92
N ASN A 297 10.25 5.78 -31.42
CA ASN A 297 9.20 4.78 -31.22
C ASN A 297 8.22 5.22 -30.13
N LEU A 298 8.69 5.79 -29.02
CA LEU A 298 7.84 6.27 -27.94
C LEU A 298 6.92 7.42 -28.41
N VAL A 299 7.45 8.34 -29.23
CA VAL A 299 6.63 9.39 -29.88
C VAL A 299 5.55 8.77 -30.77
N LYS A 300 5.91 7.78 -31.60
CA LYS A 300 4.93 7.05 -32.44
C LYS A 300 3.87 6.36 -31.57
N THR A 301 4.26 5.68 -30.50
CA THR A 301 3.34 5.02 -29.55
C THR A 301 2.37 6.03 -28.93
N LEU A 302 2.84 7.24 -28.56
CA LEU A 302 1.97 8.29 -28.05
C LEU A 302 0.96 8.78 -29.10
N VAL A 303 1.38 8.93 -30.35
CA VAL A 303 0.49 9.31 -31.46
C VAL A 303 -0.54 8.21 -31.74
N PHE A 304 -0.12 6.94 -31.76
CA PHE A 304 -1.05 5.82 -31.92
C PHE A 304 -2.05 5.77 -30.78
N PHE A 305 -1.60 5.90 -29.53
CA PHE A 305 -2.49 5.96 -28.37
C PHE A 305 -3.53 7.10 -28.50
N PHE A 306 -3.10 8.29 -28.90
CA PHE A 306 -4.01 9.42 -29.11
C PHE A 306 -5.07 9.10 -30.17
N LEU A 307 -4.66 8.56 -31.32
CA LEU A 307 -5.56 8.24 -32.43
C LEU A 307 -6.56 7.12 -32.10
N GLU A 308 -6.09 6.04 -31.47
CA GLU A 308 -6.94 4.89 -31.10
C GLU A 308 -7.93 5.22 -29.98
N SER A 309 -7.63 6.23 -29.15
CA SER A 309 -8.48 6.56 -28.01
C SER A 309 -9.85 7.14 -28.40
N GLU A 310 -9.98 7.80 -29.57
CA GLU A 310 -11.23 8.38 -30.11
C GLU A 310 -12.08 9.26 -29.16
N LEU A 311 -11.55 9.67 -28.00
CA LEU A 311 -12.27 10.44 -26.98
C LEU A 311 -12.13 11.96 -27.15
N HIS A 312 -11.05 12.43 -27.76
CA HIS A 312 -10.76 13.85 -27.94
C HIS A 312 -10.15 14.12 -29.33
N GLU A 313 -10.56 15.23 -29.94
CA GLU A 313 -10.05 15.69 -31.25
C GLU A 313 -8.70 16.45 -31.14
N HIS A 314 -8.24 16.73 -29.92
CA HIS A 314 -6.99 17.45 -29.67
C HIS A 314 -6.18 16.83 -28.53
N ALA A 315 -4.84 16.91 -28.62
CA ALA A 315 -3.94 16.26 -27.66
C ALA A 315 -3.69 17.04 -26.36
N ALA A 316 -4.24 18.25 -26.19
CA ALA A 316 -3.89 19.13 -25.06
C ALA A 316 -4.01 18.48 -23.67
N TYR A 317 -5.11 17.76 -23.40
CA TYR A 317 -5.32 17.08 -22.11
C TYR A 317 -4.40 15.87 -21.92
N LEU A 318 -4.20 15.07 -22.97
CA LEU A 318 -3.26 13.94 -22.95
C LEU A 318 -1.84 14.43 -22.63
N VAL A 319 -1.40 15.51 -23.27
CA VAL A 319 -0.08 16.10 -23.05
C VAL A 319 0.06 16.63 -21.61
N ASP A 320 -0.95 17.34 -21.08
CA ASP A 320 -0.92 17.81 -19.67
C ASP A 320 -0.85 16.64 -18.68
N SER A 321 -1.65 15.59 -18.88
CA SER A 321 -1.67 14.39 -18.02
C SER A 321 -0.35 13.64 -17.98
N MET A 322 0.42 13.71 -19.07
CA MET A 322 1.74 13.07 -19.19
C MET A 322 2.90 14.04 -18.88
N TRP A 323 2.62 15.33 -18.65
CA TRP A 323 3.64 16.37 -18.56
C TRP A 323 4.64 16.15 -17.42
N ASP A 324 4.14 15.63 -16.30
CA ASP A 324 4.93 15.41 -15.08
C ASP A 324 5.79 14.14 -15.18
N CYS A 325 5.33 13.07 -15.86
CA CYS A 325 6.01 11.78 -15.92
C CYS A 325 6.84 11.57 -17.21
N ALA A 326 6.50 12.24 -18.31
CA ALA A 326 7.10 12.05 -19.63
C ALA A 326 7.67 13.35 -20.22
N THR A 327 8.04 14.33 -19.38
CA THR A 327 8.52 15.65 -19.81
C THR A 327 9.67 15.58 -20.84
N ASP A 328 10.60 14.63 -20.67
CA ASP A 328 11.75 14.48 -21.56
C ASP A 328 11.33 14.02 -22.97
N LEU A 329 10.33 13.14 -23.06
CA LEU A 329 9.75 12.68 -24.32
C LEU A 329 8.95 13.81 -25.00
N LEU A 330 8.12 14.50 -24.22
CA LEU A 330 7.21 15.55 -24.73
C LEU A 330 7.94 16.81 -25.19
N LYS A 331 9.18 17.02 -24.74
CA LYS A 331 10.05 18.15 -25.14
C LYS A 331 11.09 17.79 -26.20
N ASP A 332 11.10 16.55 -26.68
CA ASP A 332 12.00 16.11 -27.76
C ASP A 332 11.48 16.60 -29.14
N TRP A 333 11.45 17.93 -29.29
CA TRP A 333 10.98 18.60 -30.51
C TRP A 333 11.85 18.31 -31.72
N GLU A 334 13.14 18.05 -31.52
CA GLU A 334 14.05 17.64 -32.59
C GLU A 334 13.64 16.27 -33.14
N CYS A 335 13.39 15.29 -32.28
CA CYS A 335 12.89 13.98 -32.70
C CYS A 335 11.55 14.08 -33.42
N MET A 336 10.59 14.83 -32.87
CA MET A 336 9.27 15.03 -33.48
C MET A 336 9.37 15.71 -34.86
N ASN A 337 10.23 16.73 -35.00
CA ASN A 337 10.43 17.42 -36.27
C ASN A 337 11.07 16.50 -37.32
N SER A 338 12.08 15.71 -36.93
CA SER A 338 12.70 14.72 -37.82
C SER A 338 11.70 13.68 -38.31
N LEU A 339 10.81 13.18 -37.44
CA LEU A 339 9.76 12.23 -37.80
C LEU A 339 8.75 12.77 -38.84
N LEU A 340 8.53 14.09 -38.89
CA LEU A 340 7.64 14.73 -39.85
C LEU A 340 8.32 15.03 -41.20
N LEU A 341 9.64 15.23 -41.19
CA LEU A 341 10.42 15.63 -42.36
C LEU A 341 11.07 14.46 -43.12
N GLU A 342 11.35 13.34 -42.45
CA GLU A 342 11.96 12.17 -43.09
C GLU A 342 10.96 11.42 -44.00
N GLU A 343 11.32 11.20 -45.27
CA GLU A 343 10.52 10.40 -46.20
C GLU A 343 10.42 8.93 -45.75
N PRO A 344 9.23 8.30 -45.81
CA PRO A 344 9.10 6.90 -45.48
C PRO A 344 9.94 6.05 -46.43
N LEU A 345 10.72 5.11 -45.89
CA LEU A 345 11.39 4.10 -46.70
C LEU A 345 10.31 3.27 -47.41
N ASN A 346 10.52 3.05 -48.73
CA ASN A 346 9.63 2.29 -49.62
C ASN A 346 8.92 1.12 -48.92
N GLY A 347 7.61 1.27 -48.67
CA GLY A 347 6.73 0.21 -48.17
C GLY A 347 6.00 0.50 -46.84
N GLU A 348 6.39 1.52 -46.07
CA GLU A 348 5.61 1.97 -44.90
C GLU A 348 4.59 3.04 -45.33
N GLU A 349 3.29 2.73 -45.27
CA GLU A 349 2.22 3.70 -45.52
C GLU A 349 2.35 4.90 -44.56
N ARG A 350 2.17 6.12 -45.09
CA ARG A 350 2.13 7.38 -44.32
C ARG A 350 0.89 7.41 -43.39
N LYS A 351 0.89 6.65 -42.30
CA LYS A 351 -0.16 6.79 -41.27
C LYS A 351 -0.07 8.12 -40.51
N ILE A 352 1.12 8.74 -40.45
CA ILE A 352 1.32 10.00 -39.69
C ILE A 352 0.88 11.25 -40.49
N SER A 353 0.88 11.22 -41.83
CA SER A 353 0.55 12.41 -42.63
C SER A 353 -0.95 12.69 -42.80
N LEU A 354 -1.82 11.88 -42.16
CA LEU A 354 -3.27 12.11 -42.13
C LEU A 354 -3.71 13.00 -40.95
N CYS A 355 -2.80 13.34 -40.02
CA CYS A 355 -3.13 14.09 -38.80
C CYS A 355 -3.25 15.62 -38.94
N PHE A 356 -3.12 16.19 -40.16
CA PHE A 356 -3.20 17.65 -40.38
C PHE A 356 -4.24 18.04 -41.44
N LYS A 357 -5.39 17.36 -41.47
CA LYS A 357 -6.58 17.83 -42.21
C LYS A 357 -7.79 17.95 -41.33
#